data_AF-A0A523NK37-F1
#
_entry.id   AF-A0A523NK37-F1
#
_cell.length_a   1.000
_cell.length_b   1.000
_cell.length_c   1.000
_cell.angle_alpha   90.00
_cell.angle_beta   90.00
_cell.angle_gamma   90.00
#
_symmetry.space_group_name_H-M   'P 1'
#
loop_
_entity.id
_entity.type
_entity.pdbx_description
1 polymer ?
#
loop_
_entity_poly.entity_id
_entity_poly.type
_entity_poly.pdbx_seq_one_letter_code
_entity_poly.pdbx_strand_id
1 'polypeptide(L)'
;MRIKKVIANSYREALSRVKSELGDSALILSTRSIKFNQDRDAGRCSSLVEITAVLDHDSQGETVAAEVGEVGRKEWMAEDKGEELRELRSMIASLLT
;
A
#
# COMPACT_ATOMS: atom_id res chain seq x y z
N MET A 1 1.48 17.97 9.06
CA MET A 1 2.04 17.21 7.92
C MET A 1 3.51 17.56 7.57
N ARG A 2 4.41 16.56 7.53
CA ARG A 2 5.82 16.64 7.07
C ARG A 2 6.06 15.64 5.95
N ILE A 3 6.45 16.09 4.76
CA ILE A 3 6.73 15.22 3.60
C ILE A 3 8.23 15.17 3.34
N LYS A 4 8.78 13.99 3.03
CA LYS A 4 10.17 13.83 2.64
C LYS A 4 10.33 12.88 1.47
N LYS A 5 11.32 13.17 0.63
CA LYS A 5 11.75 12.32 -0.48
C LYS A 5 13.14 11.75 -0.16
N VAL A 6 13.29 10.44 -0.30
CA VAL A 6 14.50 9.69 0.02
C VAL A 6 14.94 8.94 -1.23
N ILE A 7 16.23 8.99 -1.55
CA ILE A 7 16.85 8.21 -2.63
C ILE A 7 17.92 7.30 -2.02
N ALA A 8 17.87 6.01 -2.33
CA ALA A 8 18.84 5.02 -1.84
C ALA A 8 19.13 3.94 -2.89
N ASN A 9 20.15 3.11 -2.63
CA ASN A 9 20.56 2.05 -3.56
C ASN A 9 19.66 0.81 -3.52
N SER A 10 18.83 0.70 -2.48
CA SER A 10 17.87 -0.39 -2.34
C SER A 10 16.62 0.09 -1.63
N TYR A 11 15.53 -0.63 -1.83
CA TYR A 11 14.28 -0.36 -1.12
C TYR A 11 14.44 -0.47 0.41
N ARG A 12 15.20 -1.47 0.88
CA ARG A 12 15.50 -1.65 2.32
C ARG A 12 16.23 -0.45 2.91
N GLU A 13 17.23 0.05 2.21
CA GLU A 13 17.99 1.23 2.65
C GLU A 13 17.11 2.48 2.64
N ALA A 14 16.29 2.67 1.60
CA ALA A 14 15.37 3.80 1.51
C ALA A 14 14.37 3.80 2.67
N LEU A 15 13.76 2.65 2.99
CA LEU A 15 12.84 2.52 4.12
C LEU A 15 13.51 2.77 5.47
N SER A 16 14.74 2.26 5.66
CA SER A 16 15.49 2.52 6.89
C SER A 16 15.72 4.01 7.10
N ARG A 17 16.06 4.74 6.03
CA ARG A 17 16.23 6.21 6.08
C ARG A 17 14.91 6.92 6.36
N VAL A 18 13.81 6.50 5.71
CA VAL A 18 12.47 7.05 6.00
C VAL A 18 12.13 6.88 7.48
N LYS A 19 12.33 5.69 8.05
CA LYS A 19 12.09 5.42 9.46
C LYS A 19 12.97 6.26 10.39
N SER A 20 14.26 6.39 10.09
CA SER A 20 15.18 7.21 10.89
C SER A 20 14.87 8.71 10.82
N GLU A 21 14.33 9.20 9.70
CA GLU A 21 14.15 10.64 9.46
C GLU A 21 12.72 11.16 9.73
N LEU A 22 11.70 10.34 9.46
CA LEU A 22 10.28 10.66 9.65
C LEU A 22 9.64 9.87 10.81
N GLY A 23 10.26 8.79 11.28
CA GLY A 23 9.73 7.94 12.34
C GLY A 23 8.96 6.72 11.81
N ASP A 24 8.59 5.84 12.73
CA ASP A 24 7.93 4.56 12.43
C ASP A 24 6.53 4.71 11.83
N SER A 25 5.81 5.77 12.19
CA SER A 25 4.45 6.03 11.72
C SER A 25 4.40 6.77 10.37
N ALA A 26 5.50 6.83 9.63
CA ALA A 26 5.54 7.50 8.33
C ALA A 26 4.78 6.70 7.27
N LEU A 27 3.89 7.36 6.54
CA LEU A 27 3.12 6.77 5.45
C LEU A 27 3.83 6.96 4.11
N ILE A 28 3.98 5.89 3.34
CA ILE A 28 4.62 5.94 2.01
C ILE A 28 3.60 6.36 0.96
N LEU A 29 3.87 7.46 0.26
CA LEU A 29 3.00 7.99 -0.79
C LEU A 29 3.36 7.44 -2.17
N SER A 30 4.65 7.33 -2.47
CA SER A 30 5.11 6.87 -3.77
C SER A 30 6.45 6.19 -3.66
N THR A 31 6.63 5.14 -4.46
CA THR A 31 7.90 4.44 -4.65
C THR A 31 8.17 4.35 -6.14
N ARG A 32 9.36 4.77 -6.58
CA ARG A 32 9.80 4.58 -7.97
C ARG A 32 11.23 4.07 -8.04
N SER A 33 11.50 3.20 -9.00
CA SER A 33 12.86 2.79 -9.34
C SER A 33 13.45 3.77 -10.34
N ILE A 34 14.67 4.21 -10.09
CA ILE A 34 15.46 5.02 -11.02
C ILE A 34 16.55 4.11 -11.59
N LYS A 35 16.39 3.74 -12.85
CA LYS A 35 17.41 2.98 -13.59
C LYS A 35 18.28 3.99 -14.33
N PHE A 36 19.58 3.97 -14.08
CA PHE A 36 20.50 4.68 -14.95
C PHE A 36 20.78 3.77 -16.14
N ASN A 37 20.40 4.21 -17.34
CA ASN A 37 20.90 3.58 -18.56
C ASN A 37 22.42 3.82 -18.55
N GLN A 38 23.18 2.79 -18.21
CA GLN A 38 24.63 2.88 -18.28
C GLN A 38 25.04 2.94 -19.75
N ASP A 39 25.99 3.83 -20.03
CA ASP A 39 26.78 3.82 -21.25
C ASP A 39 27.26 2.39 -21.53
N ARG A 40 27.19 2.01 -22.80
CA ARG A 40 27.28 0.63 -23.32
C ARG A 40 28.56 -0.15 -22.95
N ASP A 41 29.53 0.45 -22.26
CA ASP A 41 30.87 -0.11 -22.04
C ASP A 41 31.18 -0.58 -20.61
N ALA A 42 30.35 -0.24 -19.62
CA ALA A 42 30.56 -0.70 -18.24
C ALA A 42 29.34 -1.50 -17.77
N GLY A 43 29.43 -2.83 -17.77
CA GLY A 43 28.34 -3.76 -17.45
C GLY A 43 27.86 -3.75 -15.98
N ARG A 44 27.85 -2.60 -15.31
CA ARG A 44 27.16 -2.43 -14.04
C ARG A 44 25.76 -1.88 -14.37
N CYS A 45 24.78 -2.08 -13.52
CA CYS A 45 23.49 -1.42 -13.67
C CYS A 45 23.17 -0.88 -12.28
N SER A 46 23.44 0.39 -12.05
CA SER A 46 23.08 1.03 -10.79
C SER A 46 21.58 1.33 -10.85
N SER A 47 20.82 0.63 -10.02
CA SER A 47 19.40 0.93 -9.80
C SER A 47 19.28 1.65 -8.47
N LEU A 48 18.75 2.87 -8.48
CA LEU A 48 18.35 3.58 -7.27
C LEU A 48 16.85 3.44 -7.04
N VAL A 49 16.43 3.68 -5.82
CA VAL A 49 15.02 3.70 -5.40
C VAL A 49 14.73 5.06 -4.80
N GLU A 50 13.67 5.69 -5.27
CA GLU A 50 13.12 6.91 -4.70
C GLU A 50 11.82 6.58 -3.96
N ILE A 51 11.73 7.03 -2.70
CA ILE A 51 10.54 6.91 -1.86
C ILE A 51 10.11 8.30 -1.43
N THR A 52 8.83 8.61 -1.57
CA THR A 52 8.21 9.81 -0.98
C THR A 52 7.33 9.36 0.18
N ALA A 53 7.57 9.89 1.36
CA ALA A 53 6.88 9.54 2.59
C ALA A 53 6.37 10.79 3.32
N VAL A 54 5.32 10.63 4.12
CA VAL A 54 4.69 11.70 4.90
C VAL A 54 4.46 11.25 6.33
N LEU A 55 4.73 12.14 7.29
CA LEU A 55 4.30 12.00 8.68
C LEU A 55 3.28 13.09 8.97
N ASP A 56 2.09 12.71 9.45
CA ASP A 56 1.11 13.69 9.89
C ASP A 56 1.08 13.82 11.42
N HIS A 57 1.31 15.04 11.91
CA HIS A 57 1.46 15.32 13.34
C HIS A 57 0.12 15.50 14.06
N ASP A 58 -0.99 15.61 13.33
CA ASP A 58 -2.34 15.79 13.86
C ASP A 58 -3.07 14.47 14.15
N SER A 59 -2.37 13.34 14.03
CA SER A 59 -2.88 12.03 14.45
C SER A 59 -2.58 11.72 15.92
N GLN A 60 -2.69 12.73 16.80
CA GLN A 60 -2.71 12.48 18.25
C GLN A 60 -4.08 11.95 18.65
N GLY A 61 -4.27 10.64 18.61
CA GLY A 61 -5.53 10.07 19.09
C GLY A 61 -5.81 8.58 18.93
N GLU A 62 -4.90 7.75 18.44
CA GLU A 62 -5.20 6.31 18.38
C GLU A 62 -3.98 5.45 18.74
N THR A 63 -3.78 5.29 20.04
CA THR A 63 -3.07 4.12 20.57
C THR A 63 -4.01 2.93 20.51
N VAL A 64 -3.91 2.10 19.47
CA VAL A 64 -4.25 0.68 19.61
C VAL A 64 -3.24 -0.13 18.80
N ALA A 65 -2.75 -1.18 19.43
CA ALA A 65 -1.92 -2.18 18.80
C ALA A 65 -2.56 -2.67 17.49
N ALA A 66 -1.76 -2.65 16.43
CA ALA A 66 -1.76 -3.67 15.38
C ALA A 66 -3.10 -4.14 14.80
N GLU A 67 -3.98 -3.28 14.26
CA GLU A 67 -5.03 -3.76 13.35
C GLU A 67 -5.18 -2.88 12.11
N VAL A 68 -5.11 -3.58 10.97
CA VAL A 68 -5.69 -3.31 9.65
C VAL A 68 -6.51 -2.02 9.59
N GLY A 69 -6.05 -1.08 8.75
CA GLY A 69 -6.79 0.14 8.47
C GLY A 69 -8.15 -0.15 7.84
N GLU A 70 -9.21 0.25 8.55
CA GLU A 70 -10.53 0.46 7.99
C GLU A 70 -11.12 1.71 8.61
N VAL A 71 -11.24 2.80 7.84
CA VAL A 71 -12.50 3.57 7.78
C VAL A 71 -12.60 4.21 6.40
N GLY A 72 -13.03 3.42 5.43
CA GLY A 72 -13.69 3.93 4.22
C GLY A 72 -15.19 3.91 4.48
N ARG A 73 -15.76 5.05 4.88
CA ARG A 73 -17.20 5.24 5.06
C ARG A 73 -17.92 4.98 3.72
N LYS A 74 -18.69 3.89 3.64
CA LYS A 74 -19.60 3.61 2.53
C LYS A 74 -20.90 3.03 3.10
N GLU A 75 -21.89 3.90 3.26
CA GLU A 75 -23.31 3.52 3.30
C GLU A 75 -23.64 2.80 1.99
N TRP A 76 -23.81 1.48 2.04
CA TRP A 76 -24.51 0.71 1.02
C TRP A 76 -25.49 -0.19 1.75
N MET A 77 -26.76 -0.04 1.38
CA MET A 77 -27.91 -0.66 2.02
C MET A 77 -27.75 -2.18 2.07
N ALA A 78 -28.02 -2.74 3.25
CA ALA A 78 -28.18 -4.16 3.45
C ALA A 78 -29.63 -4.50 3.12
N GLU A 79 -29.93 -4.83 1.86
CA GLU A 79 -31.17 -5.51 1.51
C GLU A 79 -30.92 -6.45 0.31
N ASP A 80 -31.42 -7.67 0.47
CA ASP A 80 -31.63 -8.70 -0.55
C ASP A 80 -30.44 -9.44 -1.21
N LYS A 81 -29.66 -10.18 -0.41
CA LYS A 81 -28.78 -11.26 -0.94
C LYS A 81 -29.29 -12.68 -0.63
N GLY A 82 -30.43 -12.81 0.01
CA GLY A 82 -31.00 -14.09 0.43
C GLY A 82 -31.64 -14.86 -0.73
N GLU A 83 -32.31 -14.16 -1.65
CA GLU A 83 -33.05 -14.78 -2.75
C GLU A 83 -32.14 -15.21 -3.92
N GLU A 84 -31.17 -14.38 -4.30
CA GLU A 84 -30.22 -14.68 -5.40
C GLU A 84 -29.41 -15.95 -5.14
N LEU A 85 -28.97 -16.17 -3.90
CA LEU A 85 -28.22 -17.38 -3.50
C LEU A 85 -29.10 -18.64 -3.54
N ARG A 86 -30.42 -18.50 -3.39
CA ARG A 86 -31.37 -19.62 -3.48
C ARG A 86 -31.66 -20.00 -4.93
N GLU A 87 -31.82 -19.02 -5.81
CA GLU A 87 -31.97 -19.24 -7.25
C GLU A 87 -30.73 -19.87 -7.87
N LEU A 88 -29.53 -19.39 -7.49
CA LEU A 88 -28.27 -19.94 -8.00
C LEU A 88 -28.10 -21.41 -7.61
N ARG A 89 -28.46 -21.77 -6.37
CA ARG A 89 -28.44 -23.16 -5.91
C ARG A 89 -29.44 -24.04 -6.64
N SER A 90 -30.62 -23.50 -6.98
CA SER A 90 -31.64 -24.21 -7.77
C SER A 90 -31.16 -24.50 -9.20
N MET A 91 -30.52 -23.53 -9.87
CA MET A 91 -29.93 -23.75 -11.20
C MET A 91 -28.82 -24.80 -11.18
N ILE A 92 -27.95 -24.78 -10.16
CA ILE A 92 -26.86 -25.75 -10.04
C ILE A 92 -27.40 -27.17 -9.82
N ALA A 93 -28.46 -27.34 -9.03
CA ALA A 93 -29.05 -28.66 -8.78
C ALA A 93 -29.68 -29.29 -10.04
N SER A 94 -30.30 -28.46 -10.90
CA SER A 94 -30.88 -28.90 -12.18
C SER A 94 -29.83 -29.44 -13.17
N LEU A 95 -28.59 -28.96 -13.09
CA LEU A 95 -27.48 -29.39 -13.97
C LEU A 95 -26.80 -30.68 -13.50
N LEU A 96 -27.03 -31.09 -12.25
CA LEU A 96 -26.42 -32.26 -11.61
C LEU A 96 -27.36 -33.47 -11.51
N THR A 97 -28.59 -33.34 -12.01
CA THR A 97 -29.58 -34.42 -12.12
C THR A 97 -29.79 -34.75 -13.60
#